data_AF-A0A0G0AS22-F1
#
_entry.id   AF-A0A0G0AS22-F1
#
_cell.length_a   1.000
_cell.length_b   1.000
_cell.length_c   1.000
_cell.angle_alpha   90.00
_cell.angle_beta   90.00
_cell.angle_gamma   90.00
#
_symmetry.space_group_name_H-M   'P 1'
#
loop_
_entity.id
_entity.type
_entity.pdbx_description
1 polymer ?
#
loop_
_entity_poly.entity_id
_entity_poly.type
_entity_poly.pdbx_seq_one_letter_code
_entity_poly.pdbx_strand_id
1 'polypeptide(L)' 'MKSSHDSEKKQAVTAAIDQIQKQFGRGSIMRLGQSSVVPVDVISTGIPTLDTALGVGGIPRGRIIEIFGPEAAGKTTV' A
#
# COMPACT_ATOMS: atom_id res chain seq x y z
N MET A 1 27.31 19.35 -10.74
CA MET A 1 26.29 20.38 -10.44
C MET A 1 24.91 19.78 -10.72
N LYS A 2 24.21 19.20 -9.72
CA LYS A 2 22.79 18.81 -9.86
C LYS A 2 21.97 20.05 -9.52
N SER A 3 21.34 20.64 -10.54
CA SER A 3 20.77 21.99 -10.54
C SER A 3 19.45 22.09 -9.79
N SER A 4 19.18 23.28 -9.24
CA SER A 4 17.98 23.70 -8.50
C SER A 4 16.64 23.18 -9.04
N HIS A 5 16.52 23.00 -10.36
CA HIS A 5 15.31 22.48 -11.01
C HIS A 5 14.88 21.09 -10.54
N ASP A 6 15.82 20.20 -10.21
CA ASP A 6 15.49 18.85 -9.76
C ASP A 6 14.85 18.87 -8.36
N SER A 7 15.19 19.89 -7.55
CA SER A 7 14.60 20.10 -6.23
C SER A 7 13.20 20.68 -6.32
N GLU A 8 12.99 21.69 -7.18
CA GLU A 8 11.67 22.31 -7.42
C GLU A 8 10.66 21.28 -7.93
N LYS A 9 11.07 20.42 -8.89
CA LYS A 9 10.24 19.33 -9.39
C LYS A 9 9.84 18.36 -8.28
N LYS A 10 10.78 17.98 -7.39
CA LYS A 10 10.48 17.09 -6.25
C LYS A 10 9.50 17.73 -5.27
N GLN A 11 9.63 19.02 -5.00
CA GLN A 11 8.70 19.75 -4.14
C GLN A 11 7.30 19.78 -4.74
N ALA A 12 7.17 20.12 -6.03
CA ALA A 12 5.89 20.13 -6.72
C ALA A 12 5.21 18.74 -6.72
N VAL A 13 5.98 17.67 -6.96
CA VAL A 13 5.48 16.28 -6.89
C VAL A 13 5.00 15.93 -5.48
N THR A 14 5.74 16.34 -4.44
CA THR A 14 5.36 16.06 -3.04
C THR A 14 4.08 16.80 -2.67
N ALA A 15 3.97 18.09 -3.02
CA ALA A 15 2.77 18.88 -2.78
C ALA A 15 1.52 18.31 -3.47
N ALA A 16 1.66 17.82 -4.71
CA ALA A 16 0.57 17.17 -5.43
C ALA A 16 0.12 15.86 -4.77
N ILE A 17 1.07 15.04 -4.30
CA ILE A 17 0.79 13.81 -3.55
C ILE A 17 0.00 14.14 -2.27
N ASP A 18 0.43 15.13 -1.50
CA ASP A 18 -0.23 15.55 -0.26
C ASP A 18 -1.65 16.06 -0.51
N GLN A 19 -1.84 16.82 -1.59
CA GLN A 19 -3.16 17.30 -1.99
C GLN A 19 -4.12 16.16 -2.32
N ILE A 20 -3.68 15.16 -3.08
CA ILE A 20 -4.48 13.97 -3.43
C ILE A 20 -4.83 13.18 -2.17
N GLN A 21 -3.88 12.98 -1.26
CA GLN A 21 -4.14 12.28 0.00
C GLN A 21 -5.12 13.03 0.91
N LYS A 22 -5.06 14.36 0.94
CA LYS A 22 -6.01 15.17 1.72
C LYS A 22 -7.43 15.08 1.18
N GLN A 23 -7.59 15.04 -0.14
CA GLN A 23 -8.90 15.01 -0.80
C GLN A 23 -9.54 13.63 -0.78
N PHE A 24 -8.75 12.57 -1.02
CA PHE A 24 -9.27 11.21 -1.23
C PHE A 24 -8.90 10.22 -0.12
N GLY A 25 -8.22 10.69 0.93
CA GLY A 25 -7.77 9.88 2.05
C GLY A 25 -6.35 9.33 1.90
N ARG A 26 -5.76 8.90 3.03
CA ARG A 26 -4.41 8.30 3.05
C ARG A 26 -4.39 7.01 2.22
N GLY A 27 -3.34 6.86 1.41
CA GLY A 27 -3.16 5.69 0.55
C GLY A 27 -3.84 5.76 -0.82
N SER A 28 -4.51 6.87 -1.15
CA SER A 28 -5.03 7.12 -2.50
C SER A 28 -3.94 7.25 -3.57
N ILE A 29 -2.73 7.65 -3.18
CA ILE A 29 -1.54 7.66 -4.01
C ILE A 29 -0.30 7.33 -3.16
N MET A 30 0.57 6.48 -3.69
CA MET A 30 1.73 5.92 -2.99
C MET A 30 2.86 5.63 -3.99
N ARG A 31 4.11 5.59 -3.51
CA ARG A 31 5.23 5.08 -4.33
C ARG A 31 5.35 3.57 -4.14
N LEU A 32 5.45 2.83 -5.24
CA LEU A 32 5.70 1.39 -5.19
C LEU A 32 7.05 1.12 -4.52
N GLY A 33 7.08 0.18 -3.57
CA GLY A 33 8.27 -0.13 -2.76
C GLY A 33 8.52 0.79 -1.56
N GLN A 34 7.71 1.84 -1.36
CA GLN A 34 7.76 2.63 -0.14
C GLN A 34 7.05 1.90 1.00
N SER A 35 7.77 1.63 2.09
CA SER A 35 7.20 1.04 3.31
C SER A 35 6.48 2.10 4.14
N SER A 36 5.38 2.67 3.64
CA SER A 36 4.49 3.49 4.46
C SER A 36 3.36 2.61 4.99
N VAL A 37 3.56 2.04 6.17
CA VAL A 37 2.53 1.27 6.87
C VAL A 37 1.56 2.26 7.48
N VAL A 38 0.31 2.26 7.01
CA VAL A 38 -0.77 2.91 7.75
C VAL A 38 -1.13 1.96 8.89
N PRO A 39 -1.01 2.36 10.16
CA PRO A 39 -1.38 1.50 11.27
C PRO A 39 -2.87 1.18 11.17
N VAL A 40 -3.18 -0.10 11.03
CA VAL A 40 -4.52 -0.67 10.94
C VAL A 40 -4.54 -1.99 11.69
N ASP A 41 -5.68 -2.36 12.24
CA ASP A 41 -5.84 -3.67 12.85
C ASP A 41 -5.89 -4.74 11.75
N VAL A 42 -5.18 -5.84 11.96
CA VAL A 42 -5.05 -6.92 10.97
C VAL A 42 -5.43 -8.29 11.54
N ILE A 43 -5.68 -9.24 10.64
CA ILE A 43 -5.86 -10.66 10.91
C ILE A 43 -4.78 -11.39 10.10
N SER A 44 -3.95 -12.21 10.74
CA SER A 44 -2.94 -13.01 10.02
C SER A 44 -3.61 -13.96 9.02
N THR A 45 -3.01 -14.11 7.85
CA THR A 45 -3.41 -15.10 6.83
C THR A 45 -3.03 -16.53 7.24
N GLY A 46 -2.23 -16.70 8.29
CA GLY A 46 -1.61 -17.98 8.63
C GLY A 46 -0.42 -18.37 7.74
N ILE A 47 -0.08 -17.53 6.75
CA ILE A 47 1.03 -17.73 5.82
C ILE A 47 2.05 -16.59 6.04
N PRO A 48 3.17 -16.83 6.76
CA PRO A 48 4.08 -15.75 7.16
C PRO A 48 4.65 -14.90 6.02
N THR A 49 4.89 -15.54 4.86
CA THR A 49 5.37 -14.86 3.66
C THR A 49 4.31 -13.93 3.06
N LEU A 50 3.03 -14.31 3.11
CA LEU A 50 1.94 -13.48 2.63
C LEU A 50 1.68 -12.31 3.58
N ASP A 51 1.67 -12.54 4.89
CA ASP A 51 1.53 -11.48 5.90
C ASP A 51 2.60 -10.39 5.74
N THR A 52 3.84 -10.82 5.49
CA THR A 52 4.96 -9.91 5.22
C THR A 52 4.78 -9.17 3.89
N ALA A 53 4.36 -9.87 2.83
CA ALA A 53 4.15 -9.30 1.50
C ALA A 53 3.02 -8.25 1.47
N LEU A 54 1.98 -8.42 2.28
CA LEU A 54 0.89 -7.45 2.42
C LEU A 54 1.35 -6.12 3.06
N GLY A 55 2.55 -6.07 3.66
CA GLY A 55 3.18 -4.87 4.21
C GLY A 55 2.60 -4.38 5.53
N VAL A 56 1.38 -4.80 5.87
CA VAL A 56 0.70 -4.50 7.15
C VAL A 56 0.67 -5.69 8.12
N GLY A 57 1.20 -6.86 7.72
CA GLY A 57 1.26 -8.05 8.57
C GLY A 57 0.02 -8.94 8.53
N GLY A 58 -0.89 -8.75 7.56
CA GLY A 58 -2.08 -9.57 7.40
C GLY A 58 -3.22 -8.87 6.67
N ILE A 59 -4.42 -9.43 6.78
CA ILE A 59 -5.65 -8.91 6.18
C ILE A 59 -6.19 -7.75 7.04
N PRO A 60 -6.37 -6.53 6.50
CA PRO A 60 -6.85 -5.39 7.27
C PRO A 60 -8.33 -5.52 7.64
N ARG A 61 -8.65 -5.26 8.91
CA ARG A 61 -10.02 -5.27 9.42
C ARG A 61 -10.85 -4.12 8.84
N GLY A 62 -12.15 -4.35 8.66
CA GLY A 62 -13.09 -3.36 8.15
C GLY A 62 -12.91 -3.03 6.66
N ARG A 63 -12.23 -3.90 5.91
CA ARG A 63 -12.01 -3.77 4.46
C ARG A 63 -12.51 -5.00 3.73
N ILE A 64 -12.92 -4.81 2.48
CA ILE A 64 -13.27 -5.89 1.55
C ILE A 64 -11.99 -6.32 0.83
N ILE A 65 -11.80 -7.63 0.70
CA ILE A 65 -10.61 -8.24 0.12
C ILE A 65 -11.05 -9.29 -0.89
N GLU A 66 -10.38 -9.33 -2.03
CA GLU A 66 -10.64 -10.29 -3.10
C GLU A 66 -9.45 -11.24 -3.22
N ILE A 67 -9.73 -12.55 -3.15
CA ILE A 67 -8.77 -13.62 -3.42
C ILE A 67 -9.26 -14.35 -4.68
N PHE A 68 -8.50 -14.25 -5.77
CA PHE A 68 -8.87 -14.81 -7.06
C PHE A 68 -7.73 -15.65 -7.66
N GLY A 69 -8.07 -16.49 -8.63
CA GLY A 69 -7.13 -17.39 -9.29
C GLY A 69 -7.78 -18.67 -9.82
N PRO A 70 -7.02 -19.51 -10.55
CA PRO A 70 -7.51 -20.75 -11.16
C PRO A 70 -8.20 -21.70 -10.19
N GLU A 71 -9.03 -22.61 -10.71
CA GLU A 71 -9.57 -23.72 -9.92
C GLU A 71 -8.44 -24.52 -9.25
N ALA A 72 -8.67 -25.01 -8.02
CA ALA A 72 -7.67 -25.71 -7.21
C ALA A 72 -6.40 -24.92 -6.82
N ALA A 73 -6.31 -23.60 -7.08
CA ALA A 73 -5.16 -22.77 -6.69
C ALA A 73 -5.05 -22.45 -5.18
N GLY A 74 -5.92 -23.03 -4.33
CA GLY A 74 -5.87 -22.84 -2.88
C GLY A 74 -6.67 -21.64 -2.33
N LYS A 75 -7.53 -20.99 -3.13
CA LYS A 75 -8.34 -19.83 -2.70
C LYS A 75 -9.19 -20.09 -1.43
N THR A 76 -9.80 -21.27 -1.33
CA THR A 76 -10.62 -21.67 -0.16
C THR A 76 -9.77 -22.14 1.02
N THR A 77 -8.50 -22.46 0.77
CA THR A 77 -7.55 -22.89 1.79
C THR A 77 -6.97 -21.69 2.55
N VAL A 78 -6.79 -20.57 1.85
CA VAL A 78 -6.40 -19.27 2.41
C VAL A 78 -7.60 -18.65 3.14
#